data_AF-A0A537V7R7-F1
#
_entry.id   AF-A0A537V7R7-F1
#
_cell.length_a   1.000
_cell.length_b   1.000
_cell.length_c   1.000
_cell.angle_alpha   90.00
_cell.angle_beta   90.00
_cell.angle_gamma   90.00
#
_symmetry.space_group_name_H-M   'P 1'
#
loop_
_entity.id
_entity.type
_entity.pdbx_description
1 polymer ?
#
loop_
_entity_poly.entity_id
_entity_poly.type
_entity_poly.pdbx_seq_one_letter_code
_entity_poly.pdbx_strand_id
1 'polypeptide(L)'
;MVEPLIPPSRDSGRAGQAIDAALSALRRGEPVLLYGQGEAVLALAAEFVNEDNLQRLRQVSARPLRAVLTRRRAIALGLARRDALSGAVSIALAPELPAGVIRNLADPAASLGADPPGLGPEPAIAEGPELAAVALAKLAALLPAVLVLPLAPSEAALARRRRDFAPVDTADVLSRRAAMAGLTQVAEARVPLADAEDARLIAFRPGD
;
A
#
# COMPACT_ATOMS: atom_id res chain seq x y z
N MET A 1 0.80 -44.04 -5.25
CA MET A 1 1.89 -43.09 -4.95
C MET A 1 1.50 -41.76 -5.58
N VAL A 2 1.64 -40.65 -4.86
CA VAL A 2 1.41 -39.30 -5.40
C VAL A 2 2.78 -38.65 -5.57
N GLU A 3 3.04 -38.12 -6.76
CA GLU A 3 4.34 -37.51 -7.09
C GLU A 3 4.49 -36.16 -6.36
N PRO A 4 5.71 -35.77 -5.92
CA PRO A 4 5.88 -34.54 -5.16
C PRO A 4 5.47 -33.30 -5.98
N LEU A 5 4.73 -32.40 -5.33
CA LEU A 5 4.45 -31.07 -5.86
C LEU A 5 5.75 -30.39 -6.29
N ILE A 6 5.75 -29.70 -7.44
CA ILE A 6 6.91 -28.96 -7.93
C ILE A 6 7.39 -28.02 -6.81
N PRO A 7 8.66 -28.14 -6.35
CA PRO A 7 9.13 -27.30 -5.24
C PRO A 7 9.08 -25.83 -5.67
N PRO A 8 8.64 -24.91 -4.79
CA PRO A 8 8.53 -23.51 -5.13
C PRO A 8 9.90 -23.00 -5.61
N SER A 9 9.89 -22.32 -6.76
CA SER A 9 11.13 -21.84 -7.37
C SER A 9 11.92 -20.97 -6.38
N ARG A 10 13.25 -21.04 -6.43
CA ARG A 10 14.11 -20.32 -5.46
C ARG A 10 13.86 -18.82 -5.44
N ASP A 11 13.38 -18.26 -6.55
CA ASP A 11 13.03 -16.84 -6.64
C ASP A 11 11.63 -16.56 -6.11
N SER A 12 10.63 -17.43 -6.32
CA SER A 12 9.33 -17.34 -5.61
C SER A 12 9.51 -17.39 -4.08
N GLY A 13 10.42 -18.22 -3.58
CA GLY A 13 10.76 -18.29 -2.16
C GLY A 13 11.40 -17.00 -1.62
N ARG A 14 12.23 -16.33 -2.43
CA ARG A 14 12.84 -15.02 -2.10
C ARG A 14 11.84 -13.88 -2.18
N ALA A 15 11.00 -13.85 -3.21
CA ALA A 15 9.93 -12.88 -3.38
C ALA A 15 8.96 -12.91 -2.18
N GLY A 16 8.56 -14.12 -1.74
CA GLY A 16 7.77 -14.30 -0.53
C GLY A 16 8.43 -13.70 0.72
N GLN A 17 9.71 -14.01 0.97
CA GLN A 17 10.47 -13.45 2.09
C GLN A 17 10.62 -11.91 2.02
N ALA A 18 10.83 -11.36 0.83
CA ALA A 18 10.92 -9.91 0.62
C ALA A 18 9.58 -9.20 0.88
N ILE A 19 8.47 -9.78 0.40
CA ILE A 19 7.12 -9.31 0.69
C ILE A 19 6.86 -9.37 2.20
N ASP A 20 7.06 -10.53 2.83
CA ASP A 20 6.70 -10.72 4.24
C ASP A 20 7.56 -9.83 5.18
N ALA A 21 8.82 -9.55 4.81
CA ALA A 21 9.67 -8.55 5.46
C ALA A 21 9.13 -7.11 5.28
N ALA A 22 8.72 -6.73 4.06
CA ALA A 22 8.14 -5.41 3.79
C ALA A 22 6.77 -5.22 4.48
N LEU A 23 5.91 -6.24 4.51
CA LEU A 23 4.67 -6.25 5.28
C LEU A 23 4.94 -6.04 6.78
N SER A 24 5.99 -6.67 7.31
CA SER A 24 6.38 -6.55 8.71
C SER A 24 6.96 -5.19 9.06
N ALA A 25 7.76 -4.59 8.17
CA ALA A 25 8.28 -3.22 8.32
C ALA A 25 7.16 -2.18 8.26
N LEU A 26 6.27 -2.28 7.27
CA LEU A 26 5.14 -1.37 7.09
C LEU A 26 4.20 -1.36 8.31
N ARG A 27 3.98 -2.53 8.94
CA ARG A 27 3.24 -2.67 10.22
C ARG A 27 3.93 -2.06 11.44
N ARG A 28 5.24 -1.79 11.39
CA ARG A 28 5.99 -1.08 12.45
C ARG A 28 6.09 0.43 12.21
N GLY A 29 5.49 0.94 11.14
CA GLY A 29 5.68 2.35 10.73
C GLY A 29 7.06 2.64 10.15
N GLU A 30 7.76 1.62 9.64
CA GLU A 30 9.03 1.75 8.94
C GLU A 30 8.80 1.93 7.42
N PRO A 31 9.54 2.82 6.73
CA PRO A 31 9.46 2.93 5.29
C PRO A 31 10.00 1.69 4.57
N VAL A 32 9.37 1.33 3.45
CA VAL A 32 9.76 0.22 2.58
C VAL A 32 10.14 0.73 1.19
N LEU A 33 11.09 0.08 0.52
CA LEU A 33 11.56 0.45 -0.81
C LEU A 33 10.86 -0.41 -1.85
N LEU A 34 9.89 0.16 -2.57
CA LEU A 34 9.33 -0.48 -3.77
C LEU A 34 10.08 0.02 -5.01
N TYR A 35 10.32 -0.89 -5.95
CA TYR A 35 11.05 -0.61 -7.18
C TYR A 35 10.53 -1.48 -8.32
N GLY A 36 10.71 -1.06 -9.57
CA GLY A 36 10.30 -1.82 -10.76
C GLY A 36 10.26 -0.93 -12.01
N GLN A 37 10.49 -1.51 -13.19
CA GLN A 37 10.43 -0.81 -14.49
C GLN A 37 11.26 0.50 -14.59
N GLY A 38 12.34 0.61 -13.81
CA GLY A 38 13.19 1.81 -13.74
C GLY A 38 12.75 2.85 -12.70
N GLU A 39 11.57 2.69 -12.09
CA GLU A 39 11.04 3.52 -11.02
C GLU A 39 11.39 2.97 -9.62
N ALA A 40 11.38 3.86 -8.62
CA ALA A 40 11.45 3.48 -7.21
C ALA A 40 10.80 4.53 -6.30
N VAL A 41 10.21 4.07 -5.20
CA VAL A 41 9.66 4.92 -4.12
C VAL A 41 10.07 4.36 -2.75
N LEU A 42 10.30 5.23 -1.77
CA LEU A 42 10.06 4.84 -0.38
C LEU A 42 8.56 5.02 -0.10
N ALA A 43 7.94 4.06 0.58
CA ALA A 43 6.55 4.10 0.99
C ALA A 43 6.41 3.85 2.50
N LEU A 44 5.50 4.58 3.13
CA LEU A 44 5.14 4.45 4.54
C LEU A 44 3.60 4.45 4.67
N ALA A 45 3.04 3.59 5.53
CA ALA A 45 1.60 3.58 5.77
C ALA A 45 1.16 4.93 6.35
N ALA A 46 0.18 5.57 5.72
CA ALA A 46 -0.16 6.96 6.03
C ALA A 46 -0.70 7.14 7.46
N GLU A 47 -1.25 6.10 8.06
CA GLU A 47 -1.69 6.08 9.48
C GLU A 47 -0.54 6.17 10.49
N PHE A 48 0.66 5.69 10.14
CA PHE A 48 1.85 5.71 11.01
C PHE A 48 2.77 6.90 10.77
N VAL A 49 2.38 7.85 9.91
CA VAL A 49 3.17 9.07 9.66
C VAL A 49 3.20 9.92 10.93
N ASN A 50 4.40 10.23 11.41
CA ASN A 50 4.70 11.12 12.54
C ASN A 50 5.82 12.08 12.15
N GLU A 51 6.09 13.13 12.95
CA GLU A 51 7.06 14.15 12.53
C GLU A 51 8.49 13.58 12.38
N ASP A 52 8.89 12.61 13.22
CA ASP A 52 10.16 11.90 13.12
C ASP A 52 10.35 11.18 11.78
N ASN A 53 9.41 10.31 11.38
CA ASN A 53 9.54 9.53 10.16
C ASN A 53 9.27 10.37 8.90
N LEU A 54 8.43 11.40 9.00
CA LEU A 54 8.24 12.41 7.97
C LEU A 54 9.52 13.25 7.74
N GLN A 55 10.20 13.69 8.80
CA GLN A 55 11.48 14.40 8.71
C GLN A 55 12.58 13.49 8.14
N ARG A 56 12.66 12.22 8.58
CA ARG A 56 13.61 11.24 8.02
C ARG A 56 13.39 11.01 6.53
N LEU A 57 12.14 10.94 6.06
CA LEU A 57 11.84 10.87 4.62
C LEU A 57 12.29 12.14 3.88
N ARG A 58 11.97 13.34 4.41
CA ARG A 58 12.45 14.64 3.86
C ARG A 58 13.98 14.77 3.82
N GLN A 59 14.73 13.96 4.59
CA GLN A 59 16.20 13.89 4.56
C GLN A 59 16.76 12.91 3.53
N VAL A 60 15.95 12.02 2.93
CA VAL A 60 16.42 11.08 1.89
C VAL A 60 16.49 11.73 0.51
N SER A 61 15.55 12.61 0.18
CA SER A 61 15.51 13.36 -1.08
C SER A 61 14.76 14.67 -0.91
N ALA A 62 15.15 15.69 -1.69
CA ALA A 62 14.42 16.96 -1.80
C ALA A 62 13.20 16.88 -2.75
N ARG A 63 12.90 15.70 -3.33
CA ARG A 63 11.73 15.49 -4.18
C ARG A 63 10.43 15.58 -3.36
N PRO A 64 9.32 16.09 -3.94
CA PRO A 64 8.07 16.26 -3.21
C PRO A 64 7.48 14.91 -2.78
N LEU A 65 7.01 14.85 -1.54
CA LEU A 65 6.23 13.74 -1.02
C LEU A 65 4.85 13.69 -1.68
N ARG A 66 4.25 12.51 -1.77
CA ARG A 66 2.89 12.31 -2.29
C ARG A 66 2.06 11.45 -1.35
N ALA A 67 0.78 11.76 -1.19
CA ALA A 67 -0.19 10.86 -0.58
C ALA A 67 -0.86 10.02 -1.67
N VAL A 68 -0.72 8.71 -1.58
CA VAL A 68 -1.35 7.76 -2.49
C VAL A 68 -2.53 7.12 -1.78
N LEU A 69 -3.75 7.38 -2.27
CA LEU A 69 -5.01 6.99 -1.63
C LEU A 69 -5.80 6.08 -2.57
N THR A 70 -6.55 5.11 -2.03
CA THR A 70 -7.59 4.47 -2.86
C THR A 70 -8.61 5.51 -3.37
N ARG A 71 -9.09 5.33 -4.62
CA ARG A 71 -10.13 6.17 -5.23
C ARG A 71 -11.33 6.41 -4.30
N ARG A 72 -11.75 5.39 -3.55
CA ARG A 72 -12.85 5.49 -2.57
C ARG A 72 -12.56 6.51 -1.45
N ARG A 73 -11.34 6.54 -0.91
CA ARG A 73 -10.94 7.51 0.12
C ARG A 73 -10.80 8.91 -0.46
N ALA A 74 -10.20 9.04 -1.65
CA ALA A 74 -10.10 10.33 -2.33
C ALA A 74 -11.48 10.95 -2.65
N ILE A 75 -12.44 10.15 -3.12
CA ILE A 75 -13.83 10.62 -3.34
C ILE A 75 -14.50 11.02 -2.01
N ALA A 76 -14.29 10.26 -0.93
CA ALA A 76 -14.83 10.61 0.39
C ALA A 76 -14.22 11.91 0.96
N LEU A 77 -13.07 12.33 0.45
CA LEU A 77 -12.39 13.58 0.77
C LEU A 77 -12.64 14.72 -0.25
N GLY A 78 -13.49 14.51 -1.25
CA GLY A 78 -13.73 15.47 -2.34
C GLY A 78 -12.57 15.62 -3.34
N LEU A 79 -11.47 14.89 -3.16
CA LEU A 79 -10.23 15.01 -3.93
C LEU A 79 -10.27 14.31 -5.30
N ALA A 80 -11.31 13.50 -5.58
CA ALA A 80 -11.47 12.84 -6.87
C ALA A 80 -12.95 12.82 -7.30
N ARG A 81 -13.19 12.93 -8.60
CA ARG A 81 -14.55 12.87 -9.18
C ARG A 81 -15.11 11.45 -9.18
N ARG A 82 -16.45 11.33 -9.16
CA ARG A 82 -17.17 10.04 -9.10
C ARG A 82 -17.20 9.27 -10.42
N ASP A 83 -16.80 9.89 -11.52
CA ASP A 83 -16.73 9.36 -12.89
C ASP A 83 -15.34 8.75 -13.25
N ALA A 84 -14.27 9.19 -12.59
CA ALA A 84 -12.88 8.81 -12.89
C ALA A 84 -12.57 7.30 -12.75
N LEU A 85 -11.46 6.84 -13.33
CA LEU A 85 -11.11 5.42 -13.42
C LEU A 85 -10.92 4.69 -12.06
N SER A 86 -10.89 3.36 -12.11
CA SER A 86 -10.67 2.49 -10.95
C SER A 86 -9.22 2.49 -10.47
N GLY A 87 -8.98 2.20 -9.18
CA GLY A 87 -7.63 2.04 -8.62
C GLY A 87 -7.33 2.96 -7.43
N ALA A 88 -6.18 3.62 -7.49
CA ALA A 88 -5.68 4.58 -6.51
C ALA A 88 -5.27 5.88 -7.21
N VAL A 89 -5.21 6.98 -6.47
CA VAL A 89 -4.81 8.30 -6.94
C VAL A 89 -3.61 8.80 -6.12
N SER A 90 -2.78 9.63 -6.72
CA SER A 90 -1.51 10.08 -6.15
C SER A 90 -1.40 11.61 -6.18
N ILE A 91 -1.45 12.20 -4.98
CA ILE A 91 -1.60 13.63 -4.73
C ILE A 91 -0.26 14.17 -4.19
N ALA A 92 0.35 15.16 -4.85
CA ALA A 92 1.55 15.81 -4.32
C ALA A 92 1.23 16.58 -3.03
N LEU A 93 2.17 16.66 -2.09
CA LEU A 93 2.01 17.34 -0.81
C LEU A 93 2.97 18.53 -0.70
N ALA A 94 2.51 19.60 -0.05
CA ALA A 94 3.33 20.75 0.28
C ALA A 94 4.48 20.35 1.24
N PRO A 95 5.72 20.88 1.06
CA PRO A 95 6.87 20.55 1.89
C PRO A 95 6.65 20.75 3.40
N GLU A 96 5.80 21.71 3.79
CA GLU A 96 5.48 22.12 5.16
C GLU A 96 4.30 21.36 5.79
N LEU A 97 3.64 20.45 5.06
CA LEU A 97 2.44 19.76 5.56
C LEU A 97 2.76 18.89 6.80
N PRO A 98 2.06 19.04 7.94
CA PRO A 98 2.38 18.32 9.17
C PRO A 98 1.85 16.89 9.14
N ALA A 99 2.50 15.99 9.90
CA ALA A 99 2.18 14.57 9.94
C ALA A 99 0.73 14.29 10.34
N GLY A 100 0.15 15.11 11.22
CA GLY A 100 -1.26 15.02 11.62
C GLY A 100 -2.23 15.15 10.44
N VAL A 101 -1.99 16.06 9.51
CA VAL A 101 -2.83 16.20 8.31
C VAL A 101 -2.66 15.00 7.38
N ILE A 102 -1.43 14.49 7.23
CA ILE A 102 -1.15 13.32 6.39
C ILE A 102 -1.88 12.07 6.94
N ARG A 103 -1.91 11.86 8.27
CA ARG A 103 -2.71 10.80 8.89
C ARG A 103 -4.21 10.97 8.62
N ASN A 104 -4.73 12.20 8.67
CA ASN A 104 -6.14 12.46 8.39
C ASN A 104 -6.54 12.14 6.93
N LEU A 105 -5.61 12.13 5.97
CA LEU A 105 -5.89 11.65 4.60
C LEU A 105 -6.19 10.14 4.57
N ALA A 106 -5.62 9.35 5.50
CA ALA A 106 -5.86 7.93 5.64
C ALA A 106 -7.14 7.60 6.45
N ASP A 107 -7.32 8.28 7.58
CA ASP A 107 -8.37 7.99 8.57
C ASP A 107 -9.78 7.94 7.95
N PRO A 108 -10.49 6.80 7.98
CA PRO A 108 -11.82 6.69 7.39
C PRO A 108 -12.88 7.58 8.05
N ALA A 109 -12.68 8.04 9.29
CA ALA A 109 -13.61 8.93 10.01
C ALA A 109 -13.36 10.42 9.72
N ALA A 110 -12.14 10.80 9.34
CA ALA A 110 -11.80 12.19 9.04
C ALA A 110 -12.46 12.69 7.73
N SER A 111 -13.01 13.90 7.77
CA SER A 111 -13.30 14.72 6.59
C SER A 111 -12.23 15.80 6.45
N LEU A 112 -11.91 16.19 5.21
CA LEU A 112 -11.29 17.49 4.98
C LEU A 112 -12.38 18.57 5.08
N GLY A 113 -11.97 19.79 5.49
CA GLY A 113 -12.86 20.94 5.57
C GLY A 113 -13.06 21.62 4.22
N ALA A 114 -13.59 22.85 4.23
CA ALA A 114 -13.81 23.63 3.00
C ALA A 114 -12.50 23.91 2.22
N ASP A 115 -11.39 24.10 2.92
CA ASP A 115 -10.04 24.13 2.35
C ASP A 115 -9.25 22.88 2.78
N PRO A 116 -8.83 22.01 1.84
CA PRO A 116 -7.89 20.93 2.12
C PRO A 116 -6.45 21.46 2.09
N PRO A 117 -5.74 21.58 3.25
CA PRO A 117 -4.49 22.31 3.32
C PRO A 117 -3.34 21.59 2.58
N GLY A 118 -2.54 22.37 1.83
CA GLY A 118 -1.25 21.96 1.30
C GLY A 118 -1.26 20.72 0.39
N LEU A 119 -2.34 20.49 -0.34
CA LEU A 119 -2.38 19.52 -1.44
C LEU A 119 -1.97 20.18 -2.76
N GLY A 120 -1.27 19.44 -3.60
CA GLY A 120 -0.85 19.90 -4.94
C GLY A 120 -1.98 19.91 -5.98
N PRO A 121 -1.64 20.13 -7.27
CA PRO A 121 -2.60 20.14 -8.37
C PRO A 121 -3.29 18.77 -8.59
N GLU A 122 -4.25 18.74 -9.53
CA GLU A 122 -5.21 17.64 -9.75
C GLU A 122 -4.57 16.23 -9.63
N PRO A 123 -5.14 15.33 -8.79
CA PRO A 123 -4.55 14.02 -8.55
C PRO A 123 -4.31 13.20 -9.82
N ALA A 124 -3.09 12.70 -9.95
CA ALA A 124 -2.75 11.69 -10.95
C ALA A 124 -3.35 10.33 -10.57
N ILE A 125 -3.49 9.44 -11.56
CA ILE A 125 -3.66 8.00 -11.30
C ILE A 125 -2.36 7.49 -10.67
N ALA A 126 -2.48 6.62 -9.67
CA ALA A 126 -1.33 5.94 -9.08
C ALA A 126 -1.01 4.67 -9.87
N GLU A 127 0.22 4.59 -10.37
CA GLU A 127 0.73 3.47 -11.17
C GLU A 127 2.01 2.89 -10.55
N GLY A 128 2.60 1.87 -11.19
CA GLY A 128 3.93 1.36 -10.84
C GLY A 128 4.14 1.09 -9.33
N PRO A 129 5.28 1.53 -8.76
CA PRO A 129 5.58 1.37 -7.34
C PRO A 129 4.57 2.06 -6.39
N GLU A 130 3.89 3.13 -6.82
CA GLU A 130 2.89 3.83 -5.99
C GLU A 130 1.60 3.01 -5.85
N LEU A 131 1.15 2.38 -6.94
CA LEU A 131 0.03 1.44 -6.92
C LEU A 131 0.36 0.18 -6.11
N ALA A 132 1.61 -0.30 -6.20
CA ALA A 132 2.10 -1.41 -5.40
C ALA A 132 2.21 -1.05 -3.91
N ALA A 133 2.54 0.19 -3.55
CA ALA A 133 2.56 0.64 -2.16
C ALA A 133 1.16 0.57 -1.51
N VAL A 134 0.11 1.02 -2.22
CA VAL A 134 -1.29 0.85 -1.76
C VAL A 134 -1.73 -0.62 -1.75
N ALA A 135 -1.17 -1.46 -2.64
CA ALA A 135 -1.39 -2.91 -2.60
C ALA A 135 -0.74 -3.57 -1.37
N LEU A 136 0.48 -3.16 -1.02
CA LEU A 136 1.22 -3.66 0.13
C LEU A 136 0.54 -3.26 1.46
N ALA A 137 0.05 -2.03 1.57
CA ALA A 137 -0.76 -1.60 2.73
C ALA A 137 -2.01 -2.48 2.94
N LYS A 138 -2.70 -2.85 1.85
CA LYS A 138 -3.84 -3.78 1.90
C LYS A 138 -3.43 -5.19 2.33
N LEU A 139 -2.34 -5.73 1.77
CA LEU A 139 -1.77 -7.02 2.18
C LEU A 139 -1.29 -7.01 3.65
N ALA A 140 -0.88 -5.84 4.16
CA ALA A 140 -0.51 -5.63 5.55
C ALA A 140 -1.71 -5.54 6.50
N ALA A 141 -2.95 -5.50 5.98
CA ALA A 141 -4.19 -5.21 6.72
C ALA A 141 -4.19 -3.82 7.39
N LEU A 142 -3.52 -2.85 6.76
CA LEU A 142 -3.48 -1.44 7.16
C LEU A 142 -4.51 -0.62 6.35
N LEU A 143 -4.72 0.64 6.74
CA LEU A 143 -5.53 1.57 5.94
C LEU A 143 -4.90 1.70 4.53
N PRO A 144 -5.71 1.67 3.45
CA PRO A 144 -5.19 1.61 2.09
C PRO A 144 -4.84 3.02 1.57
N ALA A 145 -3.88 3.63 2.26
CA ALA A 145 -3.34 4.97 2.07
C ALA A 145 -1.85 4.97 2.48
N VAL A 146 -0.98 5.55 1.67
CA VAL A 146 0.47 5.61 1.93
C VAL A 146 1.03 7.00 1.64
N LEU A 147 2.05 7.39 2.40
CA LEU A 147 2.95 8.47 2.08
C LEU A 147 4.10 7.89 1.24
N VAL A 148 4.38 8.46 0.07
CA VAL A 148 5.50 8.03 -0.79
C VAL A 148 6.48 9.17 -1.08
N LEU A 149 7.75 8.79 -1.22
CA LEU A 149 8.84 9.62 -1.70
C LEU A 149 9.40 8.99 -2.99
N PRO A 150 9.11 9.55 -4.18
CA PRO A 150 9.70 9.10 -5.44
C PRO A 150 11.20 9.37 -5.47
N LEU A 151 12.00 8.36 -5.84
CA LEU A 151 13.46 8.42 -5.86
C LEU A 151 14.01 8.53 -7.28
N ALA A 152 15.08 9.30 -7.47
CA ALA A 152 15.93 9.22 -8.65
C ALA A 152 16.77 7.90 -8.64
N PRO A 153 17.29 7.43 -9.78
CA PRO A 153 18.00 6.15 -9.85
C PRO A 153 19.22 6.04 -8.91
N SER A 154 19.94 7.14 -8.66
CA SER A 154 21.04 7.21 -7.70
C SER A 154 20.58 7.10 -6.24
N GLU A 155 19.50 7.80 -5.89
CA GLU A 155 18.86 7.75 -4.57
C GLU A 155 18.30 6.34 -4.29
N ALA A 156 17.68 5.71 -5.29
CA ALA A 156 17.20 4.32 -5.22
C ALA A 156 18.34 3.31 -5.04
N ALA A 157 19.44 3.48 -5.78
CA ALA A 157 20.63 2.64 -5.65
C ALA A 157 21.34 2.79 -4.29
N LEU A 158 21.24 3.97 -3.66
CA LEU A 158 21.69 4.20 -2.28
C LEU A 158 20.72 3.58 -1.26
N ALA A 159 19.41 3.82 -1.41
CA ALA A 159 18.36 3.30 -0.54
C ALA A 159 18.43 1.76 -0.45
N ARG A 160 18.63 1.07 -1.58
CA ARG A 160 18.77 -0.40 -1.66
C ARG A 160 20.01 -0.96 -0.92
N ARG A 161 20.98 -0.13 -0.55
CA ARG A 161 22.18 -0.51 0.21
C ARG A 161 22.03 -0.29 1.72
N ARG A 162 21.04 0.48 2.16
CA ARG A 162 20.75 0.69 3.58
C ARG A 162 20.02 -0.53 4.15
N ARG A 163 20.04 -0.68 5.48
CA ARG A 163 19.37 -1.79 6.19
C ARG A 163 18.02 -1.40 6.81
N ASP A 164 17.65 -0.12 6.75
CA ASP A 164 16.44 0.45 7.36
C ASP A 164 15.22 0.48 6.42
N PHE A 165 15.40 0.14 5.14
CA PHE A 165 14.31 -0.01 4.18
C PHE A 165 14.26 -1.44 3.67
N ALA A 166 13.12 -2.12 3.87
CA ALA A 166 12.90 -3.45 3.28
C ALA A 166 12.65 -3.30 1.76
N PRO A 167 13.48 -3.89 0.88
CA PRO A 167 13.29 -3.79 -0.57
C PRO A 167 12.34 -4.88 -1.07
N VAL A 168 11.33 -4.52 -1.86
CA VAL A 168 10.39 -5.47 -2.48
C VAL A 168 10.06 -5.05 -3.91
N ASP A 169 9.94 -6.02 -4.82
CA ASP A 169 9.62 -5.73 -6.22
C ASP A 169 8.14 -5.35 -6.40
N THR A 170 7.89 -4.36 -7.25
CA THR A 170 6.56 -3.89 -7.63
C THR A 170 5.72 -5.01 -8.27
N ALA A 171 6.33 -5.85 -9.11
CA ALA A 171 5.65 -6.96 -9.77
C ALA A 171 5.28 -8.06 -8.78
N ASP A 172 6.16 -8.39 -7.82
CA ASP A 172 5.91 -9.40 -6.78
C ASP A 172 4.72 -9.00 -5.89
N VAL A 173 4.67 -7.74 -5.43
CA VAL A 173 3.57 -7.22 -4.60
C VAL A 173 2.24 -7.22 -5.34
N LEU A 174 2.23 -6.80 -6.60
CA LEU A 174 1.00 -6.78 -7.42
C LEU A 174 0.52 -8.21 -7.74
N SER A 175 1.43 -9.14 -8.00
CA SER A 175 1.11 -10.55 -8.24
C SER A 175 0.56 -11.24 -6.99
N ARG A 176 1.18 -11.01 -5.81
CA ARG A 176 0.69 -11.48 -4.50
C ARG A 176 -0.71 -10.95 -4.21
N ARG A 177 -1.00 -9.68 -4.53
CA ARG A 177 -2.34 -9.10 -4.41
C ARG A 177 -3.34 -9.72 -5.40
N ALA A 178 -2.94 -10.01 -6.63
CA ALA A 178 -3.81 -10.63 -7.63
C ALA A 178 -4.22 -12.05 -7.21
N ALA A 179 -3.28 -12.86 -6.70
CA ALA A 179 -3.56 -14.19 -6.16
C ALA A 179 -4.56 -14.15 -4.97
N MET A 180 -4.55 -13.09 -4.16
CA MET A 180 -5.54 -12.89 -3.09
C MET A 180 -6.89 -12.30 -3.55
N ALA A 181 -7.02 -11.88 -4.82
CA ALA A 181 -8.28 -11.48 -5.42
C ALA A 181 -9.00 -12.65 -6.12
N GLY A 182 -8.24 -13.63 -6.62
CA GLY A 182 -8.76 -14.89 -7.18
C GLY A 182 -9.20 -15.89 -6.11
N LEU A 183 -10.16 -15.51 -5.27
CA LEU A 183 -10.75 -16.38 -4.24
C LEU A 183 -12.01 -17.08 -4.76
N THR A 184 -11.96 -18.40 -4.85
CA THR A 184 -13.08 -19.26 -5.25
C THR A 184 -13.79 -19.79 -4.01
N GLN A 185 -15.12 -19.62 -3.93
CA GLN A 185 -15.95 -20.25 -2.91
C GLN A 185 -15.94 -21.78 -3.10
N VAL A 186 -15.63 -22.54 -2.05
CA VAL A 186 -15.50 -24.01 -2.09
C VAL A 186 -16.44 -24.74 -1.14
N ALA A 187 -16.94 -24.09 -0.10
CA ALA A 187 -17.98 -24.66 0.74
C ALA A 187 -18.91 -23.56 1.29
N GLU A 188 -20.13 -23.96 1.61
CA GLU A 188 -21.11 -23.15 2.30
C GLU A 188 -21.91 -24.04 3.26
N ALA A 189 -22.17 -23.55 4.48
CA ALA A 189 -23.04 -24.20 5.45
C ALA A 189 -23.83 -23.17 6.26
N ARG A 190 -25.08 -23.50 6.64
CA ARG A 190 -25.79 -22.77 7.70
C ARG A 190 -25.20 -23.19 9.04
N VAL A 191 -24.78 -22.21 9.85
CA VAL A 191 -24.17 -22.42 11.16
C VAL A 191 -24.86 -21.46 12.14
N PRO A 192 -26.01 -21.82 12.73
CA PRO A 192 -26.74 -20.95 13.64
C PRO A 192 -25.87 -20.57 14.85
N LEU A 193 -25.80 -19.27 15.15
CA LEU A 193 -25.11 -18.73 16.32
C LEU A 193 -26.16 -18.21 17.32
N ALA A 194 -25.79 -18.09 18.60
CA ALA A 194 -26.70 -17.72 19.68
C ALA A 194 -27.49 -16.42 19.40
N ASP A 195 -26.83 -15.42 18.81
CA ASP A 195 -27.42 -14.13 18.44
C ASP A 195 -27.64 -13.98 16.92
N ALA A 196 -27.50 -15.05 16.13
CA ALA A 196 -27.67 -15.03 14.67
C ALA A 196 -28.07 -16.42 14.11
N GLU A 197 -29.36 -16.73 14.17
CA GLU A 197 -29.91 -18.04 13.77
C GLU A 197 -29.80 -18.34 12.26
N ASP A 198 -29.79 -17.31 11.41
CA ASP A 198 -29.63 -17.39 9.94
C ASP A 198 -28.15 -17.29 9.46
N ALA A 199 -27.18 -17.36 10.37
CA ALA A 199 -25.77 -17.26 10.02
C ALA A 199 -25.31 -18.38 9.05
N ARG A 200 -24.49 -17.98 8.06
CA ARG A 200 -23.89 -18.85 7.02
C ARG A 200 -22.36 -18.74 7.10
N LEU A 201 -21.68 -19.88 7.19
CA LEU A 201 -20.23 -19.98 7.04
C LEU A 201 -19.93 -20.25 5.57
N ILE A 202 -19.09 -19.39 4.97
CA ILE A 202 -18.64 -19.52 3.58
C ILE A 202 -17.12 -19.68 3.58
N ALA A 203 -16.64 -20.75 2.96
CA ALA A 203 -15.20 -21.02 2.83
C ALA A 203 -14.71 -20.70 1.41
N PHE A 204 -13.57 -20.01 1.33
CA PHE A 204 -12.91 -19.64 0.10
C PHE A 204 -11.49 -20.24 0.06
N ARG A 205 -11.01 -20.59 -1.14
CA ARG A 205 -9.59 -20.86 -1.40
C ARG A 205 -9.05 -19.93 -2.48
N PRO A 206 -7.74 -19.61 -2.49
CA PRO A 206 -7.09 -19.07 -3.69
C PRO A 206 -7.24 -20.04 -4.88
N GLY A 207 -7.16 -19.52 -6.10
CA GLY A 207 -6.92 -20.35 -7.28
C GLY A 207 -5.64 -21.19 -7.14
N ASP A 208 -5.65 -22.36 -7.78
CA ASP A 208 -4.52 -23.30 -7.86
C ASP A 208 -3.33 -22.72 -8.66
#